data_AF-A0A3S1N149-F1
#
_entry.id   AF-A0A3S1N149-F1
#
_cell.length_a   1.000
_cell.length_b   1.000
_cell.length_c   1.000
_cell.angle_alpha   90.00
_cell.angle_beta   90.00
_cell.angle_gamma   90.00
#
_symmetry.space_group_name_H-M   'P 1'
#
loop_
_entity.id
_entity.type
_entity.pdbx_description
1 polymer ?
#
loop_
_entity_poly.entity_id
_entity_poly.type
_entity_poly.pdbx_seq_one_letter_code
_entity_poly.pdbx_strand_id
1 'polypeptide(L)' 'MTLSVDIHHRLGEFALEAHFESAGRLTALFGPSGSGKSTLI' A
#
# COMPACT_ATOMS: atom_id res chain seq x y z
N MET A 1 -15.47 -8.08 -7.27
CA MET A 1 -14.88 -7.99 -5.92
C MET A 1 -14.00 -6.76 -5.92
N THR A 2 -14.16 -5.89 -4.94
CA THR A 2 -13.41 -4.66 -4.78
C THR A 2 -12.51 -4.81 -3.55
N LEU A 3 -11.23 -4.46 -3.68
CA LEU A 3 -10.31 -4.32 -2.56
C LEU A 3 -10.29 -2.85 -2.14
N SER A 4 -10.56 -2.56 -0.87
CA SER A 4 -10.36 -1.23 -0.29
C SER A 4 -9.23 -1.32 0.71
N VAL A 5 -8.27 -0.40 0.61
CA VAL A 5 -7.09 -0.30 1.46
C VAL A 5 -7.10 1.06 2.11
N ASP A 6 -7.07 1.07 3.43
CA ASP A 6 -6.93 2.26 4.26
C ASP A 6 -6.01 1.93 5.44
N ILE A 7 -4.74 2.29 5.31
CA ILE A 7 -3.69 1.93 6.26
C ILE A 7 -2.92 3.17 6.65
N HIS A 8 -2.79 3.36 7.97
CA HIS A 8 -1.88 4.30 8.61
C HIS A 8 -1.01 3.52 9.60
N HIS A 9 0.28 3.41 9.31
CA HIS A 9 1.20 2.64 10.15
C HIS A 9 2.56 3.31 10.28
N ARG A 10 3.21 3.09 11.43
CA ARG A 10 4.56 3.60 11.71
C ARG A 10 5.47 2.48 12.20
N LEU A 11 6.61 2.33 11.55
CA LEU A 11 7.67 1.37 11.85
C LEU A 11 8.97 2.14 12.12
N GLY A 12 9.16 2.56 13.37
CA GLY A 12 10.25 3.47 13.74
C GLY A 12 10.12 4.81 13.02
N GLU A 13 11.15 5.20 12.27
CA GLU A 13 11.18 6.43 11.47
C GLU A 13 10.40 6.31 10.14
N PHE A 14 9.95 5.12 9.78
CA PHE A 14 9.18 4.89 8.55
C PHE A 14 7.68 5.04 8.82
N ALA A 15 7.00 5.89 8.05
CA ALA A 15 5.54 6.01 8.05
C ALA A 15 4.97 5.51 6.72
N LEU A 16 3.92 4.70 6.79
CA LEU A 16 3.16 4.21 5.66
C LEU A 16 1.72 4.74 5.76
N GLU A 17 1.31 5.47 4.73
CA GLU A 17 -0.06 5.91 4.52
C GLU A 17 -0.51 5.45 3.13
N ALA A 18 -1.56 4.62 3.08
CA ALA A 18 -2.08 4.08 1.83
C ALA A 18 -3.60 4.10 1.87
N HIS A 19 -4.21 4.83 0.94
CA HIS A 19 -5.65 4.91 0.77
C HIS A 19 -6.01 4.73 -0.71
N PHE A 20 -6.54 3.57 -1.08
CA PHE A 20 -6.97 3.30 -2.45
C PHE A 20 -8.00 2.19 -2.54
N GLU A 21 -8.73 2.17 -3.66
CA GLU A 21 -9.61 1.07 -4.05
C GLU A 21 -9.10 0.41 -5.33
N SER A 22 -9.28 -0.91 -5.45
CA SER A 22 -9.03 -1.67 -6.66
C SER A 22 -10.25 -2.49 -7.05
N ALA A 23 -10.76 -2.24 -8.26
CA ALA A 23 -11.98 -2.87 -8.79
C ALA A 23 -11.69 -4.06 -9.73
N GLY A 24 -10.45 -4.54 -9.81
CA GLY A 24 -10.02 -5.59 -10.76
C GLY A 24 -9.49 -6.86 -10.09
N ARG A 25 -9.11 -7.84 -10.90
CA ARG A 25 -8.43 -9.07 -10.44
C ARG A 25 -6.93 -8.87 -10.17
N LEU A 26 -6.37 -7.76 -10.63
CA LEU A 26 -4.94 -7.44 -10.56
C LEU A 26 -4.77 -5.98 -10.13
N THR A 27 -3.93 -5.78 -9.12
CA THR A 27 -3.46 -4.47 -8.67
C THR A 27 -1.95 -4.48 -8.75
N ALA A 28 -1.35 -3.49 -9.41
CA ALA A 28 0.09 -3.34 -9.46
C ALA A 28 0.51 -2.07 -8.70
N LEU A 29 1.49 -2.20 -7.81
CA LEU A 29 2.04 -1.09 -7.04
C LEU A 29 3.44 -0.74 -7.57
N PHE A 30 3.62 0.50 -8.01
CA PHE A 30 4.89 1.01 -8.53
C PHE A 30 5.53 2.01 -7.58
N GLY A 31 6.86 2.00 -7.52
CA GLY A 31 7.64 2.97 -6.75
C GLY A 31 9.09 2.53 -6.54
N PRO A 32 9.99 3.44 -6.15
CA PRO A 32 11.41 3.14 -5.87
C PRO A 32 11.61 2.06 -4.79
N SER A 33 12.82 1.48 -4.69
CA SER A 33 13.16 0.61 -3.55
C SER A 33 13.00 1.36 -2.22
N GLY A 34 12.47 0.68 -1.20
CA GLY A 34 12.20 1.29 0.12
C GLY A 34 10.92 2.12 0.23
N SER A 35 10.13 2.26 -0.85
CA SER A 35 8.89 3.07 -0.84
C SER A 35 7.70 2.46 -0.06
N GLY A 36 7.90 1.39 0.72
CA GLY A 36 6.83 0.76 1.49
C GLY A 36 5.99 -0.33 0.78
N LYS A 37 6.28 -0.66 -0.49
CA LYS A 37 5.50 -1.67 -1.24
C LYS A 37 5.43 -3.02 -0.53
N SER A 38 6.56 -3.53 -0.04
CA SER A 38 6.61 -4.81 0.70
C SER A 38 6.08 -4.71 2.11
N THR A 39 5.97 -3.51 2.68
CA THR A 39 5.37 -3.29 3.99
C THR A 39 3.84 -3.28 3.90
N LEU A 40 3.30 -2.91 2.74
CA LEU A 40 1.87 -2.83 2.49
C LEU A 40 1.21 -4.21 2.25
N ILE A 41 2.00 -5.25 1.95
CA ILE A 41 1.54 -6.61 1.56
C ILE A 41 1.93 -7.65 2.60
#